data_AF-A0A8S0RDL1-F1
#
_entry.id   AF-A0A8S0RDL1-F1
#
_cell.length_a   1.000
_cell.length_b   1.000
_cell.length_c   1.000
_cell.angle_alpha   90.00
_cell.angle_beta   90.00
_cell.angle_gamma   90.00
#
_symmetry.space_group_name_H-M   'P 1'
#
loop_
_entity.id
_entity.type
_entity.pdbx_description
1 polymer ?
#
loop_
_entity_poly.entity_id
_entity_poly.type
_entity_poly.pdbx_seq_one_letter_code
_entity_poly.pdbx_strand_id
1 'polypeptide(L)'
;MDSTQSTEDVVNVDVETAKELLGFGHRYLDVRTSDEFNKSHIDNAVNVPYMFLTGEGRVKNEEFLSQVSTVYQHEDSLIVGCNSGGRASRACVDLLNAVSPSSE
;
A
#
# COMPACT_ATOMS: atom_id res chain seq x y z
N MET A 1 -17.69 12.57 17.07
CA MET A 1 -16.25 12.87 17.16
C MET A 1 -15.65 12.41 15.86
N ASP A 2 -15.19 13.35 15.03
CA ASP A 2 -14.57 13.08 13.74
C ASP A 2 -13.16 12.55 14.00
N SER A 3 -12.97 11.23 13.86
CA SER A 3 -11.65 10.63 13.94
C SER A 3 -10.94 10.91 12.63
N THR A 4 -10.24 12.05 12.56
CA THR A 4 -9.23 12.26 11.54
C THR A 4 -8.19 11.15 11.71
N GLN A 5 -8.17 10.16 10.82
CA GLN A 5 -7.16 9.10 10.83
C GLN A 5 -5.80 9.73 10.50
N SER A 6 -5.08 10.09 11.56
CA SER A 6 -3.73 10.59 11.52
C SER A 6 -2.77 9.45 11.16
N THR A 7 -1.56 9.81 10.71
CA THR A 7 -0.40 8.93 10.50
C THR A 7 -0.01 8.05 11.71
N GLU A 8 -0.70 8.20 12.84
CA GLU A 8 -0.51 7.46 14.09
C GLU A 8 -1.08 6.03 14.00
N ASP A 9 -2.00 5.75 13.07
CA ASP A 9 -2.51 4.40 12.81
C ASP A 9 -1.56 3.57 11.92
N VAL A 10 -0.57 4.21 11.30
CA VAL A 10 0.42 3.54 10.45
C VAL A 10 1.51 2.94 11.33
N VAL A 11 1.39 1.66 11.65
CA VAL A 11 2.43 0.91 12.35
C VAL A 11 3.64 0.74 11.44
N ASN A 12 4.76 1.36 11.80
CA ASN A 12 6.03 1.09 11.12
C ASN A 12 6.58 -0.26 11.59
N VAL A 13 6.70 -1.19 10.65
CA VAL A 13 7.31 -2.50 10.89
C VAL A 13 8.63 -2.59 10.14
N ASP A 14 9.61 -3.23 10.77
CA ASP A 14 10.91 -3.47 10.15
C ASP A 14 10.82 -4.57 9.08
N VAL A 15 11.86 -4.71 8.25
CA VAL A 15 11.87 -5.69 7.15
C VAL A 15 11.74 -7.13 7.66
N GLU A 16 12.34 -7.41 8.83
CA GLU A 16 12.24 -8.72 9.49
C GLU A 16 10.81 -9.00 9.94
N THR A 17 10.17 -8.05 10.62
CA THR A 17 8.78 -8.17 11.08
C THR A 17 7.80 -8.29 9.91
N ALA A 18 7.99 -7.52 8.84
CA ALA A 18 7.17 -7.63 7.64
C ALA A 18 7.25 -9.03 7.01
N LYS A 19 8.45 -9.65 7.04
CA LYS A 19 8.66 -11.02 6.55
C LYS A 19 7.99 -12.06 7.43
N GLU A 20 8.01 -11.89 8.75
CA GLU A 20 7.29 -12.78 9.67
C GLU A 20 5.78 -12.70 9.45
N LEU A 21 5.22 -11.48 9.39
CA LEU A 21 3.80 -11.25 9.14
C LEU A 21 3.35 -11.87 7.81
N LEU A 22 4.16 -11.74 6.75
CA LEU A 22 3.93 -12.44 5.49
C LEU A 22 3.80 -13.97 5.68
N GLY A 23 4.61 -14.56 6.57
CA GLY A 23 4.53 -15.97 6.93
C GLY A 23 3.27 -16.34 7.73
N PHE A 24 2.71 -15.40 8.49
CA PHE A 24 1.43 -15.56 9.21
C PHE A 24 0.20 -15.44 8.30
N GLY A 25 0.37 -15.19 7.01
CA GLY A 25 -0.72 -15.01 6.05
C GLY A 25 -1.17 -13.55 5.90
N HIS A 26 -0.41 -12.59 6.45
CA HIS A 26 -0.64 -11.20 6.15
C HIS A 26 -0.31 -10.90 4.70
N ARG A 27 -0.95 -9.87 4.18
CA ARG A 27 -0.81 -9.50 2.78
C ARG A 27 0.15 -8.33 2.66
N TYR A 28 1.06 -8.43 1.71
CA TYR A 28 2.03 -7.38 1.45
C TYR A 28 1.65 -6.59 0.21
N LEU A 29 1.40 -5.31 0.39
CA LEU A 29 1.21 -4.36 -0.68
C LEU A 29 2.53 -3.66 -1.01
N ASP A 30 3.04 -3.94 -2.20
CA ASP A 30 4.20 -3.25 -2.73
C ASP A 30 3.76 -2.06 -3.59
N VAL A 31 4.19 -0.84 -3.24
CA VAL A 31 3.86 0.40 -3.98
C VAL A 31 4.89 0.78 -5.05
N ARG A 32 5.85 -0.09 -5.33
CA ARG A 32 6.84 0.09 -6.41
C ARG A 32 6.19 -0.12 -7.77
N THR A 33 6.95 0.16 -8.81
CA THR A 33 6.49 -0.01 -10.19
C THR A 33 6.29 -1.50 -10.51
N SER A 34 5.32 -1.78 -11.39
CA SER A 34 5.03 -3.16 -11.83
C SER A 34 6.22 -3.84 -12.49
N ASP A 35 7.13 -3.08 -13.10
CA ASP A 35 8.38 -3.60 -13.66
C ASP A 35 9.32 -4.17 -12.57
N GLU A 36 9.41 -3.51 -11.41
CA GLU A 36 10.18 -4.00 -10.27
C GLU A 36 9.55 -5.25 -9.68
N PHE A 37 8.23 -5.28 -9.53
CA PHE A 37 7.50 -6.43 -9.00
C PHE A 37 7.57 -7.65 -9.93
N ASN A 38 7.46 -7.43 -11.24
CA ASN A 38 7.56 -8.50 -12.23
C ASN A 38 8.97 -9.12 -12.27
N LYS A 39 10.01 -8.34 -11.97
CA LYS A 39 11.40 -8.84 -11.88
C LYS A 39 11.62 -9.71 -10.65
N SER A 40 11.00 -9.39 -9.52
CA SER A 40 11.09 -10.16 -8.29
C SER A 40 9.93 -9.82 -7.37
N HIS A 41 9.08 -10.80 -7.08
CA HIS A 41 8.01 -10.68 -6.10
C HIS A 41 8.05 -11.83 -5.09
N ILE A 42 7.38 -11.62 -3.97
CA ILE A 42 7.14 -12.64 -2.94
C ILE A 42 5.80 -13.29 -3.24
N ASP A 43 5.70 -14.61 -3.12
CA ASP A 43 4.42 -15.32 -3.14
C ASP A 43 3.46 -14.71 -2.11
N ASN A 44 2.25 -14.32 -2.55
CA ASN A 44 1.21 -13.61 -1.77
C ASN A 44 1.39 -12.09 -1.58
N ALA A 45 2.43 -11.48 -2.18
CA ALA A 45 2.48 -10.03 -2.31
C ALA A 45 1.58 -9.55 -3.46
N VAL A 46 0.98 -8.38 -3.29
CA VAL A 46 0.22 -7.69 -4.32
C VAL A 46 0.97 -6.40 -4.64
N ASN A 47 1.19 -6.15 -5.91
CA ASN A 47 1.74 -4.87 -6.34
C ASN A 47 0.63 -3.95 -6.77
N VAL A 48 0.56 -2.79 -6.13
CA VAL A 48 -0.26 -1.68 -6.60
C VAL A 48 0.65 -0.46 -6.71
N PRO A 49 1.16 -0.14 -7.91
CA PRO A 49 2.08 0.97 -8.09
C PRO A 49 1.39 2.28 -7.74
N TYR A 50 1.97 3.06 -6.83
CA TYR A 50 1.44 4.41 -6.54
C TYR A 50 1.71 5.38 -7.71
N MET A 51 2.74 5.09 -8.50
CA MET A 51 3.05 5.78 -9.75
C MET A 51 3.42 4.75 -10.82
N PHE A 52 2.81 4.87 -11.99
CA PHE A 52 3.20 4.10 -13.15
C PHE A 52 4.43 4.70 -13.82
N LEU A 53 5.33 3.84 -14.27
CA LEU A 53 6.45 4.24 -15.12
C LEU A 53 6.02 4.00 -16.57
N THR A 54 5.72 5.08 -17.29
CA THR A 54 5.43 5.06 -18.72
C THR A 54 6.68 5.49 -19.50
N GLY A 55 6.67 5.28 -20.83
CA GLY A 55 7.76 5.74 -21.69
C GLY A 55 7.99 7.27 -21.66
N GLU A 56 7.00 8.04 -21.20
CA GLU A 56 7.07 9.49 -21.04
C GLU A 56 7.48 9.94 -19.63
N GLY A 57 7.53 9.03 -18.64
CA GLY A 57 7.98 9.34 -17.29
C GLY A 57 7.16 8.66 -16.19
N ARG A 58 7.05 9.33 -15.04
CA ARG A 58 6.27 8.83 -13.88
C ARG A 58 4.90 9.48 -13.89
N VAL A 59 3.85 8.67 -14.04
CA VAL A 59 2.45 9.09 -14.02
C VAL A 59 1.81 8.66 -12.70
N LYS A 60 1.01 9.51 -12.06
CA LYS A 60 0.30 9.16 -10.82
C LYS A 60 -0.76 8.10 -11.11
N ASN A 61 -0.86 7.08 -10.27
CA ASN A 61 -1.93 6.10 -10.36
C ASN A 61 -3.15 6.57 -9.56
N GLU A 62 -4.22 7.00 -10.23
CA GLU A 62 -5.49 7.35 -9.56
C GLU A 62 -6.31 6.11 -9.19
N GLU A 63 -6.07 4.98 -9.87
CA GLU A 63 -6.69 3.70 -9.56
C GLU A 63 -6.04 2.96 -8.39
N PHE A 64 -5.00 3.53 -7.79
CA PHE A 64 -4.29 2.94 -6.64
C PHE A 64 -5.27 2.54 -5.53
N LEU A 65 -6.15 3.47 -5.14
CA LEU A 65 -7.13 3.25 -4.09
C LEU A 65 -8.15 2.16 -4.45
N SER A 66 -8.66 2.17 -5.68
CA SER A 66 -9.60 1.16 -6.17
C SER A 66 -8.96 -0.23 -6.22
N GLN A 67 -7.70 -0.32 -6.67
CA GLN A 67 -6.96 -1.58 -6.71
C GLN A 67 -6.65 -2.12 -5.31
N VAL A 68 -6.32 -1.25 -4.35
CA VAL A 68 -6.13 -1.70 -2.97
C VAL A 68 -7.47 -2.17 -2.39
N SER A 69 -8.54 -1.41 -2.56
CA SER A 69 -9.88 -1.75 -2.04
C SER A 69 -10.48 -3.01 -2.68
N THR A 70 -10.16 -3.31 -3.95
CA THR A 70 -10.64 -4.54 -4.60
C THR A 70 -9.84 -5.77 -4.19
N VAL A 71 -8.57 -5.61 -3.79
CA VAL A 71 -7.70 -6.72 -3.41
C VAL A 71 -7.71 -6.95 -1.90
N TYR A 72 -7.94 -5.89 -1.13
CA TYR A 72 -7.88 -5.86 0.33
C TYR A 72 -9.15 -5.27 0.89
N GLN A 73 -9.74 -5.96 1.87
CA GLN A 73 -10.90 -5.46 2.58
C GLN A 73 -10.45 -4.59 3.75
N HIS A 74 -11.33 -3.72 4.25
CA HIS A 74 -11.03 -2.80 5.36
C HIS A 74 -10.55 -3.51 6.64
N GLU A 75 -10.86 -4.79 6.79
CA GLU A 75 -10.50 -5.60 7.96
C GLU A 75 -9.20 -6.41 7.79
N ASP A 76 -8.61 -6.43 6.58
CA ASP A 76 -7.39 -7.17 6.32
C ASP A 76 -6.15 -6.39 6.80
N SER A 77 -5.30 -7.06 7.58
CA SER A 77 -4.02 -6.51 8.02
C SER A 77 -3.04 -6.45 6.85
N LEU A 78 -2.97 -5.27 6.25
CA LEU A 78 -2.14 -4.95 5.09
C LEU A 78 -0.76 -4.41 5.49
N ILE A 79 0.29 -4.91 4.86
CA ILE A 79 1.65 -4.38 5.02
C ILE A 79 2.03 -3.58 3.78
N VAL A 80 2.17 -2.27 3.90
CA VAL A 80 2.57 -1.41 2.76
C VAL A 80 4.07 -1.19 2.76
N GLY A 81 4.74 -1.63 1.69
CA GLY A 81 6.19 -1.56 1.53
C GLY A 81 6.63 -0.59 0.42
N CYS A 82 7.66 0.21 0.70
CA CYS A 82 8.37 0.98 -0.31
C CYS A 82 9.89 0.88 -0.10
N ASN A 83 10.68 1.05 -1.17
CA ASN A 83 12.14 0.98 -1.13
C ASN A 83 12.82 2.05 -0.25
N SER A 84 12.12 3.12 0.15
CA SER A 84 12.70 4.21 0.98
C SER A 84 11.77 4.73 2.08
N GLY A 85 10.65 4.06 2.37
CA GLY A 85 9.66 4.48 3.38
C GLY A 85 8.80 5.70 3.00
N GLY A 86 9.36 6.74 2.39
CA GLY A 86 8.65 8.00 2.14
C GLY A 86 7.42 7.90 1.23
N ARG A 87 7.41 6.98 0.24
CA ARG A 87 6.22 6.78 -0.60
C ARG A 87 5.17 5.90 0.07
N ALA A 88 5.59 4.93 0.90
CA ALA A 88 4.66 4.06 1.62
C ALA A 88 3.82 4.88 2.61
N SER A 89 4.44 5.78 3.38
CA SER A 89 3.69 6.67 4.28
C SER A 89 2.66 7.52 3.53
N ARG A 90 3.03 8.08 2.37
CA ARG A 90 2.10 8.89 1.58
C ARG A 90 0.94 8.05 1.05
N ALA A 91 1.23 6.85 0.55
CA ALA A 91 0.23 5.91 0.07
C ALA A 91 -0.72 5.44 1.18
N CYS A 92 -0.20 5.14 2.38
CA CYS A 92 -1.01 4.82 3.57
C CYS A 92 -1.93 5.99 3.94
N VAL A 93 -1.43 7.22 3.94
CA VAL A 93 -2.26 8.39 4.23
C VAL A 93 -3.37 8.57 3.18
N ASP A 94 -3.05 8.46 1.88
CA ASP A 94 -4.07 8.51 0.82
C ASP A 94 -5.10 7.39 1.01
N LEU A 95 -4.68 6.17 1.38
CA LEU A 95 -5.57 5.05 1.68
C LEU A 95 -6.50 5.33 2.86
N LEU A 96 -5.95 5.79 3.99
CA LEU A 96 -6.71 6.15 5.19
C LEU A 96 -7.77 7.23 4.90
N ASN A 97 -7.40 8.24 4.11
CA ASN A 97 -8.35 9.26 3.66
C ASN A 97 -9.44 8.68 2.74
N ALA A 98 -9.12 7.69 1.91
CA ALA A 98 -10.07 7.07 1.00
C ALA A 98 -11.04 6.08 1.67
N VAL A 99 -10.60 5.36 2.72
CA VAL A 99 -11.45 4.43 3.48
C VAL A 99 -12.35 5.12 4.50
N SER A 100 -12.23 6.45 4.64
CA SER A 100 -13.22 7.28 5.34
C SER A 100 -14.18 7.86 4.29
N PRO A 101 -15.20 7.12 3.80
CA PRO A 101 -16.28 7.76 3.09
C PRO A 101 -16.98 8.64 4.12
N SER A 102 -16.76 9.95 4.04
CA SER A 102 -17.69 10.91 4.62
C SER A 102 -19.05 10.59 4.02
N SER A 103 -19.90 9.96 4.83
CA SER A 103 -21.34 9.90 4.59
C SER A 103 -21.82 11.31 4.26
N GLU A 104 -22.42 11.45 3.08
CA GLU A 104 -23.34 12.56 2.80
C GLU A 104 -24.78 12.09 3.07
#